data_AF-A0A453DW31-F1
#
_entry.id   AF-A0A453DW31-F1
#
_cell.length_a   1.000
_cell.length_b   1.000
_cell.length_c   1.000
_cell.angle_alpha   90.00
_cell.angle_beta   90.00
_cell.angle_gamma   90.00
#
_symmetry.space_group_name_H-M   'P 1'
#
loop_
_entity.id
_entity.type
_entity.pdbx_description
1 polymer ?
#
loop_
_entity_poly.entity_id
_entity_poly.type
_entity_poly.pdbx_seq_one_letter_code
_entity_poly.pdbx_strand_id
1 'polypeptide(L)'
;MAQPAELSREENVYMAKLAEQAERYEEMVEFMEKVAKTVDSEELTVEERNLLSVAYKNVIGARRASWRIISSIEQKEESRGNEDRVTLIKDYRGKIEVELTKICDGILKLLDSHLVPSSTAPESKVFYLKMKGDYYRYLAEFKSGTERKDAAENTMVAYKAAQ
;
A
#
# COMPACT_ATOMS: atom_id res chain seq x y z
N MET A 1 -18.91 11.97 -24.79
CA MET A 1 -18.45 10.69 -24.21
C MET A 1 -19.19 10.53 -22.89
N ALA A 2 -20.01 9.50 -22.73
CA ALA A 2 -20.68 9.25 -21.47
C ALA A 2 -19.61 8.93 -20.41
N GLN A 3 -19.63 9.63 -19.27
CA GLN A 3 -18.88 9.17 -18.10
C GLN A 3 -19.38 7.75 -17.80
N PRO A 4 -18.48 6.76 -17.62
CA PRO A 4 -18.92 5.46 -17.13
C PRO A 4 -19.63 5.69 -15.80
N ALA A 5 -20.82 5.12 -15.64
CA ALA A 5 -21.57 5.20 -14.40
C ALA A 5 -20.69 4.75 -13.24
N GLU A 6 -20.62 5.53 -12.16
CA GLU A 6 -19.93 5.11 -10.95
C GLU A 6 -20.62 3.85 -10.43
N LEU A 7 -19.85 2.78 -10.29
CA LEU A 7 -20.32 1.53 -9.69
C LEU A 7 -20.76 1.80 -8.25
N SER A 8 -21.86 1.17 -7.84
CA SER A 8 -22.31 1.14 -6.45
C SER A 8 -21.27 0.44 -5.53
N ARG A 9 -21.41 0.60 -4.22
CA ARG A 9 -20.57 -0.09 -3.23
C ARG A 9 -20.56 -1.60 -3.45
N GLU A 10 -21.74 -2.19 -3.62
CA GLU A 10 -21.92 -3.63 -3.86
C GLU A 10 -21.25 -4.09 -5.16
N GLU A 11 -21.39 -3.33 -6.24
CA GLU A 11 -20.74 -3.63 -7.52
C GLU A 11 -19.21 -3.52 -7.42
N ASN A 12 -18.67 -2.52 -6.72
CA ASN A 12 -17.23 -2.43 -6.50
C ASN A 12 -16.71 -3.61 -5.66
N VAL A 13 -17.44 -4.03 -4.62
CA VAL A 13 -17.08 -5.22 -3.83
C VAL A 13 -17.10 -6.48 -4.69
N TYR A 14 -18.12 -6.65 -5.54
CA TYR A 14 -18.20 -7.77 -6.48
C TYR A 14 -17.03 -7.76 -7.47
N MET A 15 -16.71 -6.60 -8.05
CA MET A 15 -15.57 -6.45 -8.95
C MET A 15 -14.23 -6.70 -8.26
N ALA A 16 -14.07 -6.31 -7.00
CA ALA A 16 -12.88 -6.63 -6.21
C ALA A 16 -12.71 -8.15 -6.02
N LYS A 17 -13.79 -8.88 -5.74
CA LYS A 17 -13.77 -10.36 -5.64
C LYS A 17 -13.42 -11.02 -6.97
N LEU A 18 -13.91 -10.49 -8.10
CA LEU A 18 -13.52 -10.97 -9.43
C LEU A 18 -12.03 -10.69 -9.72
N ALA A 19 -11.55 -9.49 -9.38
CA ALA A 19 -10.16 -9.11 -9.55
C ALA A 19 -9.23 -9.98 -8.70
N GLU A 20 -9.64 -10.32 -7.46
CA GLU A 20 -8.93 -11.28 -6.61
C GLU A 20 -8.80 -12.65 -7.27
N GLN A 21 -9.90 -13.23 -7.78
CA GLN A 21 -9.89 -14.52 -8.46
C GLN A 21 -9.04 -14.53 -9.74
N ALA A 22 -8.94 -13.38 -10.40
CA ALA A 22 -8.11 -13.18 -11.59
C ALA A 22 -6.66 -12.78 -11.26
N GLU A 23 -6.29 -12.68 -9.98
CA GLU A 23 -4.98 -12.18 -9.50
C GLU A 23 -4.62 -10.77 -10.01
N ARG A 24 -5.62 -9.96 -10.38
CA ARG A 24 -5.46 -8.58 -10.85
C ARG A 24 -5.54 -7.61 -9.67
N TYR A 25 -4.60 -7.71 -8.75
CA TYR A 25 -4.64 -6.99 -7.48
C TYR A 25 -4.55 -5.45 -7.60
N GLU A 26 -4.00 -4.93 -8.70
CA GLU A 26 -4.00 -3.48 -8.96
C GLU A 26 -5.41 -2.95 -9.18
N GLU A 27 -6.22 -3.63 -10.00
CA GLU A 27 -7.64 -3.30 -10.16
C GLU A 27 -8.42 -3.56 -8.87
N MET A 28 -8.07 -4.62 -8.13
CA MET A 28 -8.69 -4.88 -6.83
C MET A 28 -8.50 -3.69 -5.87
N VAL A 29 -7.31 -3.07 -5.87
CA VAL A 29 -7.06 -1.84 -5.09
C VAL A 29 -7.95 -0.70 -5.57
N GLU A 30 -8.08 -0.50 -6.88
CA GLU A 30 -8.95 0.57 -7.43
C GLU A 30 -10.41 0.42 -7.01
N PHE A 31 -10.96 -0.79 -7.04
CA PHE A 31 -12.34 -1.06 -6.59
C PHE A 31 -12.47 -0.87 -5.08
N MET A 32 -11.54 -1.38 -4.28
CA MET A 32 -11.60 -1.26 -2.82
C MET A 32 -11.35 0.17 -2.32
N GLU A 33 -10.57 0.98 -3.04
CA GLU A 33 -10.45 2.41 -2.75
C GLU A 33 -11.77 3.16 -2.93
N LYS A 34 -12.57 2.80 -3.94
CA LYS A 34 -13.90 3.39 -4.14
C LYS A 34 -14.83 3.00 -2.99
N VAL A 35 -14.83 1.73 -2.58
CA VAL A 35 -15.60 1.25 -1.42
C VAL A 35 -15.20 2.01 -0.15
N ALA A 36 -13.90 2.11 0.12
CA ALA A 36 -13.37 2.79 1.30
C ALA A 36 -13.62 4.31 1.33
N LYS A 37 -13.90 4.96 0.19
CA LYS A 37 -14.29 6.38 0.13
C LYS A 37 -15.79 6.60 0.37
N THR A 38 -16.61 5.55 0.40
CA THR A 38 -18.05 5.64 0.72
C THR A 38 -18.37 5.52 2.21
N VAL A 39 -17.35 5.41 3.07
CA VAL A 39 -17.50 5.18 4.52
C VAL A 39 -18.16 6.31 5.30
N ASP A 40 -18.28 7.50 4.71
CA ASP A 40 -19.06 8.61 5.29
C ASP A 40 -20.55 8.22 5.46
N SER A 41 -21.01 7.20 4.73
CA SER A 41 -22.36 6.63 4.86
C SER A 41 -22.41 5.42 5.79
N GLU A 42 -21.41 4.54 5.73
CA GLU A 42 -21.41 3.27 6.47
C GLU A 42 -19.98 2.68 6.56
N GLU A 43 -19.56 2.26 7.75
CA GLU A 43 -18.26 1.63 8.00
C GLU A 43 -18.00 0.39 7.12
N LEU A 44 -16.73 0.06 6.89
CA LEU A 44 -16.38 -1.19 6.22
C LEU A 44 -16.71 -2.40 7.10
N THR A 45 -17.46 -3.33 6.50
CA THR A 45 -17.68 -4.65 7.05
C THR A 45 -16.35 -5.41 7.20
N VAL A 46 -16.37 -6.48 8.00
CA VAL A 46 -15.18 -7.34 8.18
C VAL A 46 -14.72 -7.92 6.84
N GLU A 47 -15.64 -8.30 5.95
CA GLU A 47 -15.31 -8.82 4.63
C GLU A 47 -14.63 -7.76 3.76
N GLU A 48 -15.20 -6.56 3.64
CA GLU A 48 -14.63 -5.47 2.83
C GLU A 48 -13.26 -5.03 3.34
N ARG A 49 -13.10 -4.96 4.66
CA ARG A 49 -11.81 -4.66 5.29
C ARG A 49 -10.75 -5.70 4.95
N ASN A 50 -11.13 -6.98 4.93
CA ASN A 50 -10.23 -8.05 4.55
C ASN A 50 -9.87 -7.97 3.06
N LEU A 51 -10.84 -7.69 2.18
CA LEU A 51 -10.58 -7.49 0.74
C LEU A 51 -9.61 -6.33 0.49
N LEU A 52 -9.81 -5.19 1.16
CA LEU A 52 -8.89 -4.05 1.07
C LEU A 52 -7.46 -4.44 1.49
N SER A 53 -7.34 -5.17 2.60
CA SER A 53 -6.05 -5.65 3.10
C SER A 53 -5.36 -6.61 2.13
N VAL A 54 -6.11 -7.57 1.58
CA VAL A 54 -5.61 -8.53 0.59
C VAL A 54 -5.13 -7.82 -0.67
N ALA A 55 -5.91 -6.87 -1.19
CA ALA A 55 -5.58 -6.11 -2.39
C ALA A 55 -4.23 -5.40 -2.24
N TYR A 56 -4.09 -4.54 -1.23
CA TYR A 56 -2.85 -3.79 -1.05
C TYR A 56 -1.68 -4.69 -0.64
N LYS A 57 -1.89 -5.76 0.15
CA LYS A 57 -0.82 -6.70 0.56
C LYS A 57 -0.19 -7.38 -0.65
N ASN A 58 -0.99 -7.82 -1.62
CA ASN A 58 -0.46 -8.46 -2.82
C ASN A 58 0.28 -7.46 -3.70
N VAL A 59 -0.29 -6.28 -3.91
CA VAL A 59 0.33 -5.18 -4.67
C VAL A 59 1.67 -4.78 -4.06
N ILE A 60 1.73 -4.46 -2.75
CA ILE A 60 2.99 -4.05 -2.11
C ILE A 60 3.99 -5.22 -2.01
N GLY A 61 3.49 -6.44 -1.83
CA GLY A 61 4.32 -7.65 -1.74
C GLY A 61 5.12 -7.90 -3.02
N ALA A 62 4.45 -7.84 -4.17
CA ALA A 62 5.09 -8.00 -5.48
C ALA A 62 6.15 -6.92 -5.72
N ARG A 63 5.82 -5.64 -5.47
CA ARG A 63 6.76 -4.51 -5.66
C ARG A 63 7.96 -4.59 -4.73
N ARG A 64 7.77 -4.98 -3.46
CA ARG A 64 8.89 -5.18 -2.50
C ARG A 64 9.79 -6.34 -2.91
N ALA A 65 9.25 -7.43 -3.46
CA ALA A 65 10.05 -8.53 -3.97
C ALA A 65 10.93 -8.06 -5.15
N SER A 66 10.35 -7.34 -6.11
CA SER A 66 11.09 -6.74 -7.22
C SER A 66 12.20 -5.80 -6.73
N TRP A 67 11.89 -4.90 -5.79
CA TRP A 67 12.89 -3.98 -5.22
C TRP A 67 14.07 -4.73 -4.59
N ARG A 68 13.81 -5.77 -3.78
CA ARG A 68 14.90 -6.57 -3.16
C ARG A 68 15.80 -7.25 -4.20
N ILE A 69 15.21 -7.79 -5.26
CA ILE A 69 15.96 -8.46 -6.33
C ILE A 69 16.87 -7.43 -7.02
N ILE A 70 16.32 -6.27 -7.38
CA ILE A 70 17.09 -5.21 -8.05
C ILE A 70 18.19 -4.66 -7.14
N SER A 71 17.91 -4.39 -5.87
CA SER A 71 18.92 -3.96 -4.88
C SER A 71 20.04 -4.99 -4.71
N SER A 72 19.72 -6.30 -4.77
CA SER A 72 20.75 -7.35 -4.72
C SER A 72 21.61 -7.40 -5.98
N ILE A 73 21.02 -7.17 -7.16
CA ILE A 73 21.77 -7.10 -8.43
C ILE A 73 22.68 -5.87 -8.44
N GLU A 74 22.20 -4.73 -7.96
CA GLU A 74 22.98 -3.50 -7.82
C GLU A 74 24.25 -3.74 -6.98
N GLN A 75 24.09 -4.30 -5.78
CA GLN A 75 25.21 -4.60 -4.88
C GLN A 75 26.24 -5.56 -5.53
N LYS A 76 25.78 -6.54 -6.31
CA LYS A 76 26.65 -7.47 -7.04
C LYS A 76 27.44 -6.75 -8.14
N GLU A 77 26.80 -5.91 -8.94
CA GLU A 77 27.51 -5.16 -10.00
C GLU A 77 28.44 -4.08 -9.41
N GLU A 78 28.08 -3.47 -8.28
CA GLU A 78 28.93 -2.53 -7.55
C GLU A 78 30.20 -3.22 -7.03
N SER A 79 30.09 -4.44 -6.50
CA SER A 79 31.25 -5.24 -6.08
C SER A 79 32.19 -5.65 -7.22
N ARG A 80 31.70 -5.62 -8.46
CA ARG A 80 32.47 -5.93 -9.68
C ARG A 80 33.10 -4.69 -10.32
N GLY A 81 32.79 -3.48 -9.83
CA GLY A 81 33.28 -2.23 -10.40
C GLY A 81 32.61 -1.82 -11.71
N ASN A 82 31.41 -2.35 -12.01
CA ASN A 82 30.70 -2.04 -13.26
C ASN A 82 29.87 -0.76 -13.15
N GLU A 83 30.52 0.41 -13.02
CA GLU A 83 29.89 1.70 -12.71
C GLU A 83 28.74 2.09 -13.67
N ASP A 84 28.92 1.86 -14.98
CA ASP A 84 27.87 2.14 -15.99
C ASP A 84 26.59 1.32 -15.74
N ARG A 85 26.75 0.04 -15.40
CA ARG A 85 25.61 -0.84 -15.11
C ARG A 85 24.96 -0.48 -13.79
N VAL A 86 25.77 -0.17 -12.78
CA VAL A 86 25.27 0.29 -11.46
C VAL A 86 24.39 1.52 -11.63
N THR A 87 24.78 2.47 -12.48
CA THR A 87 23.96 3.66 -12.77
C THR A 87 22.61 3.29 -13.37
N LEU A 88 22.58 2.43 -14.40
CA LEU A 88 21.32 1.96 -15.01
C LEU A 88 20.43 1.21 -14.00
N ILE A 89 21.03 0.40 -13.12
CA ILE A 89 20.29 -0.36 -12.10
C ILE A 89 19.73 0.59 -11.04
N LYS A 90 20.49 1.62 -10.61
CA LYS A 90 20.03 2.64 -9.66
C LYS A 90 18.81 3.39 -10.19
N ASP A 91 18.82 3.78 -11.46
CA ASP A 91 17.67 4.44 -12.11
C ASP A 91 16.43 3.54 -12.12
N TYR A 92 16.60 2.26 -12.42
CA TYR A 92 15.50 1.30 -12.42
C TYR A 92 14.98 1.03 -11.00
N ARG A 93 15.87 0.89 -10.01
CA ARG A 93 15.50 0.78 -8.60
C ARG A 93 14.70 2.00 -8.16
N GLY A 94 15.11 3.20 -8.56
CA GLY A 94 14.40 4.46 -8.28
C GLY A 94 12.96 4.47 -8.81
N LYS A 95 12.70 3.90 -10.00
CA LYS A 95 11.32 3.75 -10.51
C LYS A 95 10.46 2.87 -9.60
N ILE A 96 11.01 1.74 -9.15
CA ILE A 96 10.32 0.83 -8.22
C ILE A 96 10.07 1.52 -6.87
N GLU A 97 11.02 2.32 -6.37
CA GLU A 97 10.85 3.09 -5.13
C GLU A 97 9.72 4.13 -5.25
N VAL A 98 9.56 4.77 -6.42
CA VAL A 98 8.43 5.66 -6.69
C VAL A 98 7.10 4.90 -6.68
N GLU A 99 7.04 3.71 -7.29
CA GLU A 99 5.85 2.86 -7.26
C GLU A 99 5.50 2.41 -5.83
N LEU A 100 6.49 1.94 -5.06
CA LEU A 100 6.34 1.58 -3.65
C LEU A 100 5.82 2.75 -2.81
N THR A 101 6.38 3.94 -3.01
CA THR A 101 5.95 5.16 -2.33
C THR A 101 4.50 5.46 -2.65
N LYS A 102 4.10 5.44 -3.93
CA LYS A 102 2.71 5.67 -4.35
C LYS A 102 1.72 4.69 -3.71
N ILE A 103 2.08 3.41 -3.65
CA ILE A 103 1.23 2.38 -3.03
C ILE A 103 1.06 2.66 -1.53
N CYS A 104 2.15 2.97 -0.83
CA CYS A 104 2.10 3.28 0.61
C CYS A 104 1.31 4.55 0.88
N ASP A 105 1.56 5.62 0.12
CA ASP A 105 0.87 6.90 0.29
C ASP A 105 -0.64 6.77 0.01
N GLY A 106 -1.03 5.94 -0.96
CA GLY A 106 -2.43 5.67 -1.29
C GLY A 106 -3.21 5.11 -0.10
N ILE A 107 -2.72 4.02 0.51
CA ILE A 107 -3.38 3.41 1.68
C ILE A 107 -3.24 4.27 2.93
N LEU A 108 -2.09 4.93 3.16
CA LEU A 108 -1.91 5.81 4.32
C LEU A 108 -2.90 6.99 4.27
N LYS A 109 -3.09 7.59 3.09
CA LYS A 109 -4.10 8.64 2.89
C LYS A 109 -5.51 8.11 3.15
N LEU A 110 -5.84 6.92 2.67
CA LEU A 110 -7.15 6.30 2.86
C LEU A 110 -7.42 6.01 4.35
N LEU A 111 -6.42 5.50 5.07
CA LEU A 111 -6.49 5.26 6.51
C LEU A 111 -6.72 6.56 7.28
N ASP A 112 -5.97 7.62 6.97
CA ASP A 112 -6.01 8.87 7.72
C ASP A 112 -7.24 9.72 7.40
N SER A 113 -7.73 9.68 6.16
CA SER A 113 -8.84 10.52 5.72
C SER A 113 -10.21 9.87 5.95
N HIS A 114 -10.30 8.54 5.89
CA HIS A 114 -11.57 7.83 5.86
C HIS A 114 -11.67 6.78 6.96
N LEU A 115 -10.76 5.78 6.98
CA LEU A 115 -10.99 4.54 7.73
C LEU A 115 -10.74 4.65 9.24
N VAL A 116 -9.70 5.37 9.67
CA VAL A 116 -9.42 5.57 11.11
C VAL A 116 -10.44 6.53 11.75
N PRO A 117 -10.82 7.66 11.12
CA PRO A 117 -11.86 8.54 11.66
C PRO A 117 -13.24 7.91 11.71
N SER A 118 -13.62 7.09 10.72
CA SER A 118 -14.95 6.49 10.66
C SER A 118 -15.13 5.27 11.58
N SER A 119 -14.05 4.70 12.10
CA SER A 119 -14.10 3.44 12.86
C SER A 119 -14.59 3.64 14.29
N THR A 120 -15.81 3.18 14.60
CA THR A 120 -16.37 3.22 15.97
C THR A 120 -15.93 2.05 16.83
N ALA A 121 -15.76 0.85 16.24
CA ALA A 121 -15.37 -0.35 16.98
C ALA A 121 -13.85 -0.36 17.31
N PRO A 122 -13.45 -0.69 18.56
CA PRO A 122 -12.05 -0.77 18.96
C PRO A 122 -11.22 -1.72 18.08
N GLU A 123 -11.79 -2.87 17.71
CA GLU A 123 -11.11 -3.89 16.90
C GLU A 123 -10.81 -3.38 15.49
N SER A 124 -11.74 -2.62 14.91
CA SER A 124 -11.58 -1.97 13.60
C SER A 124 -10.47 -0.91 13.65
N LYS A 125 -10.45 -0.10 14.71
CA LYS A 125 -9.44 0.94 14.88
C LYS A 125 -8.04 0.34 15.05
N VAL A 126 -7.91 -0.71 15.87
CA VAL A 126 -6.65 -1.45 16.04
C VAL A 126 -6.19 -2.06 14.71
N PHE A 127 -7.10 -2.62 13.92
CA PHE A 127 -6.78 -3.17 12.60
C PHE A 127 -6.19 -2.10 11.68
N TYR A 128 -6.84 -0.94 11.57
CA TYR A 128 -6.37 0.15 10.69
C TYR A 128 -5.06 0.76 11.18
N LEU A 129 -4.86 0.90 12.49
CA LEU A 129 -3.61 1.42 13.06
C LEU A 129 -2.44 0.44 12.87
N LYS A 130 -2.68 -0.87 12.99
CA LYS A 130 -1.66 -1.89 12.63
C LYS A 130 -1.29 -1.81 11.15
N MET A 131 -2.29 -1.70 10.28
CA MET A 131 -2.08 -1.52 8.85
C MET A 131 -1.27 -0.24 8.56
N LYS A 132 -1.60 0.88 9.20
CA LYS A 132 -0.84 2.14 9.12
C LYS A 132 0.63 1.93 9.50
N GLY A 133 0.89 1.23 10.59
CA GLY A 133 2.24 0.86 11.02
C GLY A 133 2.98 0.01 9.99
N ASP A 134 2.32 -0.97 9.38
CA ASP A 134 2.92 -1.81 8.33
C ASP A 134 3.36 -1.01 7.10
N TYR A 135 2.56 -0.06 6.64
CA TYR A 135 2.91 0.76 5.46
C TYR A 135 4.00 1.79 5.74
N TYR A 136 4.01 2.40 6.92
CA TYR A 136 5.18 3.20 7.32
C TYR A 136 6.44 2.36 7.47
N ARG A 137 6.32 1.13 7.97
CA ARG A 137 7.45 0.20 8.06
C ARG A 137 7.99 -0.12 6.66
N TYR A 138 7.12 -0.32 5.67
CA TYR A 138 7.54 -0.54 4.28
C TYR A 138 8.25 0.69 3.69
N LEU A 139 7.76 1.92 3.95
CA LEU A 139 8.46 3.15 3.55
C LEU A 139 9.88 3.20 4.15
N ALA A 140 10.03 2.87 5.43
CA ALA A 140 11.31 2.89 6.12
C ALA A 140 12.34 1.85 5.61
N GLU A 141 11.91 0.84 4.84
CA GLU A 141 12.81 -0.18 4.26
C GLU A 141 13.69 0.37 3.14
N PHE A 142 13.17 1.31 2.33
CA PHE A 142 13.86 1.79 1.13
C PHE A 142 14.13 3.31 1.13
N LYS A 143 13.43 4.09 1.95
CA LYS A 143 13.71 5.52 2.12
C LYS A 143 15.05 5.75 2.81
N SER A 144 15.60 6.94 2.65
CA SER A 144 16.89 7.34 3.23
C SER A 144 16.80 8.68 3.96
N GLY A 145 17.85 9.05 4.70
CA GLY A 145 17.94 10.35 5.36
C GLY A 145 16.79 10.64 6.33
N THR A 146 16.16 11.80 6.17
CA THR A 146 15.03 12.27 6.99
C THR A 146 13.77 11.45 6.74
N GLU A 147 13.45 11.14 5.48
CA GLU A 147 12.25 10.36 5.13
C GLU A 147 12.22 8.99 5.83
N ARG A 148 13.39 8.35 5.98
CA ARG A 148 13.51 7.08 6.72
C ARG A 148 13.23 7.26 8.21
N LYS A 149 13.73 8.34 8.81
CA LYS A 149 13.51 8.63 10.24
C LYS A 149 12.03 8.90 10.50
N ASP A 150 11.42 9.74 9.67
CA ASP A 150 10.00 10.08 9.77
C ASP A 150 9.12 8.82 9.61
N ALA A 151 9.42 7.96 8.64
CA ALA A 151 8.71 6.70 8.46
C ALA A 151 8.88 5.74 9.67
N ALA A 152 10.08 5.66 10.24
CA ALA A 152 10.34 4.83 11.42
C ALA A 152 9.61 5.35 12.67
N GLU A 153 9.60 6.67 12.88
CA GLU A 153 8.85 7.30 13.98
C GLU A 153 7.34 7.06 13.82
N ASN A 154 6.80 7.27 12.63
CA ASN A 154 5.38 7.03 12.35
C ASN A 154 5.00 5.54 12.51
N THR A 155 5.89 4.62 12.17
CA THR A 155 5.71 3.18 12.43
C THR A 155 5.50 2.93 13.94
N MET A 156 6.38 3.48 14.77
CA MET A 156 6.33 3.33 16.23
C MET A 156 5.07 3.96 16.83
N VAL A 157 4.70 5.16 16.37
CA VAL A 157 3.48 5.85 16.80
C VAL A 157 2.24 5.02 16.46
N ALA A 158 2.14 4.51 15.23
CA ALA A 158 0.98 3.74 14.78
C ALA A 158 0.82 2.43 15.56
N TYR A 159 1.89 1.66 15.75
CA TYR A 159 1.81 0.42 16.54
C TYR A 159 1.53 0.67 18.02
N LYS A 160 2.08 1.74 18.61
CA LYS A 160 1.77 2.11 20.00
C LYS A 160 0.30 2.53 20.16
N ALA A 161 -0.27 3.21 19.17
CA ALA A 161 -1.69 3.57 19.17
C ALA A 161 -2.61 2.34 18.94
N ALA A 162 -2.07 1.23 18.46
CA ALA A 162 -2.80 -0.02 18.21
C ALA A 162 -2.73 -1.03 19.37
N GLN A 163 -2.16 -0.62 20.52
CA GLN A 163 -2.05 -1.42 21.75
C GLN A 163 -3.24 -1.21 22.69
#